data_AF-A0A0E3QKN2-F1
#
_entry.id   AF-A0A0E3QKN2-F1
#
_cell.length_a   1.000
_cell.length_b   1.000
_cell.length_c   1.000
_cell.angle_alpha   90.00
_cell.angle_beta   90.00
_cell.angle_gamma   90.00
#
_symmetry.space_group_name_H-M   'P 1'
#
loop_
_entity.id
_entity.type
_entity.pdbx_description
1 polymer ?
#
loop_
_entity_poly.entity_id
_entity_poly.type
_entity_poly.pdbx_seq_one_letter_code
_entity_poly.pdbx_strand_id
1 'polypeptide(L)'
;MKTKIIVLLLIFGVVLLSGCTGNEQPSTEENATPEETVTPVENTTVVDTPEENVTPEENVTSEENVTSGDNVTSEDNVTSEDDVTSEGNGRLNISTSEIKQTPYMLRLINNRVSSSSLEIKKGESASWINMEDSPKRILTLVSEEKLFENTRLAYKRAFTYTFNETGDYHFNVVGQSRMNVTVSVDEP
;
A
#
# COMPACT_ATOMS: atom_id res chain seq x y z
N MET A 1 -1.65 28.22 -34.50
CA MET A 1 -1.59 26.75 -34.76
C MET A 1 -2.76 26.04 -34.05
N LYS A 2 -4.01 26.21 -34.53
CA LYS A 2 -5.21 25.60 -33.87
C LYS A 2 -6.26 25.00 -34.83
N THR A 3 -6.46 25.59 -36.02
CA THR A 3 -7.43 25.08 -37.02
C THR A 3 -7.13 23.70 -37.59
N LYS A 4 -5.85 23.31 -37.73
CA LYS A 4 -5.48 22.00 -38.32
C LYS A 4 -5.86 20.78 -37.44
N ILE A 5 -5.96 20.96 -36.12
CA ILE A 5 -6.32 19.86 -35.19
C ILE A 5 -7.83 19.56 -35.24
N ILE A 6 -8.66 20.60 -35.37
CA ILE A 6 -10.13 20.47 -35.43
C ILE A 6 -10.56 19.69 -36.68
N VAL A 7 -9.91 19.92 -37.82
CA VAL A 7 -10.15 19.17 -39.06
C VAL A 7 -9.76 17.69 -38.92
N LEU A 8 -8.69 17.38 -38.20
CA LEU A 8 -8.22 16.00 -38.00
C LEU A 8 -9.23 15.16 -37.19
N LEU A 9 -9.80 15.74 -36.13
CA LEU A 9 -10.79 15.06 -35.27
C LEU A 9 -12.10 14.76 -36.00
N LEU A 10 -12.55 15.65 -36.89
CA LEU A 10 -13.78 15.45 -37.66
C LEU A 10 -13.71 14.26 -38.64
N ILE A 11 -12.52 13.93 -39.14
CA ILE A 11 -12.32 12.83 -40.09
C ILE A 11 -12.35 11.46 -39.38
N PHE A 12 -11.86 11.39 -38.14
CA PHE A 12 -11.81 10.13 -37.38
C PHE A 12 -13.16 9.66 -36.82
N GLY A 13 -14.13 10.57 -36.63
CA GLY A 13 -15.41 10.26 -35.98
C GLY A 13 -16.39 9.41 -36.79
N VAL A 14 -16.19 9.26 -38.11
CA VAL A 14 -17.20 8.68 -39.03
C VAL A 14 -17.12 7.14 -39.13
N VAL A 15 -16.07 6.51 -38.60
CA VAL A 15 -15.73 5.10 -38.85
C VAL A 15 -16.39 4.11 -37.87
N LEU A 16 -17.00 4.59 -36.77
CA LEU A 16 -17.47 3.75 -35.65
C LEU A 16 -18.97 3.39 -35.66
N LEU A 17 -19.68 3.59 -36.78
CA LEU A 17 -21.14 3.36 -36.88
C LEU A 17 -21.53 2.29 -37.92
N SER A 18 -20.64 1.32 -38.18
CA SER A 18 -20.85 0.25 -39.18
C SER A 18 -20.60 -1.14 -38.59
N GLY A 19 -21.52 -1.60 -37.73
CA GLY A 19 -21.60 -2.99 -37.23
C GLY A 19 -23.04 -3.45 -37.21
N CYS A 20 -23.39 -4.46 -38.01
CA CYS A 20 -24.78 -4.80 -38.35
C CYS A 20 -25.49 -5.67 -37.30
N THR A 21 -26.82 -5.60 -37.30
CA THR A 21 -27.73 -6.46 -36.54
C THR A 21 -28.37 -7.54 -37.41
N GLY A 22 -28.57 -8.74 -36.84
CA GLY A 22 -29.32 -9.85 -37.45
C GLY A 22 -28.48 -10.78 -38.34
N ASN A 23 -28.74 -12.09 -38.41
CA ASN A 23 -29.70 -12.98 -37.73
C ASN A 23 -28.95 -14.35 -37.45
N GLU A 24 -29.50 -15.55 -37.15
CA GLU A 24 -30.84 -16.17 -37.16
C GLU A 24 -30.99 -17.23 -36.04
N GLN A 25 -32.24 -17.67 -35.81
CA GLN A 25 -32.68 -19.02 -35.36
C GLN A 25 -32.27 -19.57 -33.96
N PRO A 26 -33.27 -19.87 -33.09
CA PRO A 26 -33.15 -20.83 -31.98
C PRO A 26 -33.62 -22.25 -32.37
N SER A 27 -32.90 -23.26 -31.87
CA SER A 27 -33.24 -24.70 -31.80
C SER A 27 -32.35 -25.28 -30.69
N THR A 28 -32.74 -26.26 -29.85
CA THR A 28 -33.45 -27.50 -30.16
C THR A 28 -34.24 -28.03 -28.94
N GLU A 29 -35.39 -28.63 -29.21
CA GLU A 29 -36.20 -29.58 -28.40
C GLU A 29 -36.25 -29.44 -26.87
N GLU A 30 -37.42 -29.00 -26.39
CA GLU A 30 -38.07 -29.65 -25.25
C GLU A 30 -38.45 -31.08 -25.64
N ASN A 31 -38.12 -32.08 -24.81
CA ASN A 31 -38.71 -33.41 -24.89
C ASN A 31 -38.83 -34.03 -23.50
N ALA A 32 -39.95 -34.73 -23.25
CA ALA A 32 -40.33 -35.19 -21.93
C ALA A 32 -39.86 -36.63 -21.65
N THR A 33 -39.51 -36.91 -20.39
CA THR A 33 -39.22 -38.27 -19.91
C THR A 33 -40.28 -38.70 -18.89
N PRO A 34 -41.26 -39.52 -19.28
CA PRO A 34 -42.07 -40.31 -18.37
C PRO A 34 -41.62 -41.77 -18.37
N GLU A 35 -41.29 -42.33 -17.20
CA GLU A 35 -41.73 -43.67 -16.85
C GLU A 35 -41.75 -43.87 -15.32
N GLU A 36 -42.40 -44.93 -14.86
CA GLU A 36 -43.05 -45.03 -13.54
C GLU A 36 -42.71 -46.37 -12.84
N THR A 37 -42.68 -46.39 -11.51
CA THR A 37 -42.45 -47.59 -10.65
C THR A 37 -41.08 -48.28 -10.88
N VAL A 38 -40.49 -49.14 -10.01
CA VAL A 38 -40.98 -50.05 -8.97
C VAL A 38 -40.01 -50.10 -7.76
N THR A 39 -40.54 -50.20 -6.54
CA THR A 39 -39.79 -50.50 -5.29
C THR A 39 -39.59 -52.01 -5.08
N PRO A 40 -38.48 -52.43 -4.46
CA PRO A 40 -38.64 -53.37 -3.34
C PRO A 40 -37.90 -52.92 -2.06
N VAL A 41 -38.32 -53.49 -0.92
CA VAL A 41 -37.88 -53.12 0.43
C VAL A 41 -36.75 -54.02 0.91
N GLU A 42 -35.74 -53.46 1.57
CA GLU A 42 -34.89 -54.19 2.52
C GLU A 42 -34.79 -53.43 3.85
N ASN A 43 -34.24 -54.05 4.90
CA ASN A 43 -34.93 -54.08 6.20
C ASN A 43 -34.05 -53.72 7.43
N THR A 44 -34.72 -53.22 8.48
CA THR A 44 -34.28 -53.23 9.91
C THR A 44 -33.19 -52.23 10.36
N THR A 45 -33.64 -51.19 11.08
CA THR A 45 -33.20 -50.70 12.41
C THR A 45 -31.69 -50.61 12.71
N VAL A 46 -31.17 -49.43 13.08
CA VAL A 46 -30.99 -48.89 14.45
C VAL A 46 -30.71 -47.38 14.31
N VAL A 47 -31.56 -46.46 14.79
CA VAL A 47 -31.46 -45.74 16.10
C VAL A 47 -30.09 -45.06 16.28
N ASP A 48 -29.95 -43.74 16.43
CA ASP A 48 -30.79 -42.79 17.20
C ASP A 48 -31.06 -41.44 16.50
N THR A 49 -31.86 -40.58 17.12
CA THR A 49 -32.10 -39.18 16.70
C THR A 49 -32.24 -38.30 17.95
N PRO A 50 -31.65 -37.09 17.98
CA PRO A 50 -32.51 -35.91 17.84
C PRO A 50 -32.07 -34.98 16.70
N GLU A 51 -33.05 -34.36 16.05
CA GLU A 51 -32.86 -33.12 15.31
C GLU A 51 -32.83 -31.94 16.30
N GLU A 52 -31.89 -31.01 16.15
CA GLU A 52 -32.22 -29.58 16.17
C GLU A 52 -31.12 -28.78 15.46
N ASN A 53 -31.49 -27.98 14.46
CA ASN A 53 -30.58 -27.05 13.79
C ASN A 53 -31.35 -25.87 13.20
N VAL A 54 -31.44 -24.77 13.96
CA VAL A 54 -31.75 -23.46 13.39
C VAL A 54 -31.00 -22.35 14.13
N THR A 55 -30.41 -21.43 13.37
CA THR A 55 -30.00 -20.07 13.76
C THR A 55 -28.87 -19.92 14.81
N PRO A 56 -27.66 -19.49 14.38
CA PRO A 56 -26.78 -18.70 15.22
C PRO A 56 -27.21 -17.21 15.19
N GLU A 57 -27.58 -16.65 16.33
CA GLU A 57 -27.68 -15.18 16.48
C GLU A 57 -26.29 -14.56 16.69
N GLU A 58 -26.08 -13.35 16.19
CA GLU A 58 -24.87 -12.58 16.48
C GLU A 58 -24.89 -12.05 17.92
N ASN A 59 -23.77 -12.17 18.63
CA ASN A 59 -23.27 -11.02 19.38
C ASN A 59 -21.73 -11.06 19.46
N VAL A 60 -21.11 -9.88 19.39
CA VAL A 60 -19.65 -9.72 19.32
C VAL A 60 -19.17 -8.99 20.57
N THR A 61 -18.36 -9.66 21.39
CA THR A 61 -17.61 -8.99 22.48
C THR A 61 -16.29 -9.72 22.73
N SER A 62 -15.32 -9.53 21.84
CA SER A 62 -13.91 -9.81 22.13
C SER A 62 -13.32 -8.61 22.88
N GLU A 63 -13.05 -8.75 24.18
CA GLU A 63 -12.38 -7.69 24.94
C GLU A 63 -10.94 -7.49 24.45
N GLU A 64 -10.64 -6.29 23.97
CA GLU A 64 -9.32 -5.90 23.48
C GLU A 64 -8.41 -5.57 24.67
N ASN A 65 -7.34 -6.35 24.85
CA ASN A 65 -6.21 -5.96 25.70
C ASN A 65 -4.88 -6.28 25.01
N VAL A 66 -4.66 -5.63 23.86
CA VAL A 66 -3.34 -5.60 23.22
C VAL A 66 -2.50 -4.56 23.95
N THR A 67 -1.64 -5.00 24.86
CA THR A 67 -0.58 -4.15 25.41
C THR A 67 0.50 -3.92 24.34
N SER A 68 0.18 -3.08 23.35
CA SER A 68 1.16 -2.55 22.41
C SER A 68 2.17 -1.69 23.17
N GLY A 69 3.44 -2.05 23.09
CA GLY A 69 4.52 -1.28 23.70
C GLY A 69 4.73 0.04 22.96
N ASP A 70 4.03 1.08 23.41
CA ASP A 70 4.18 2.46 22.94
C ASP A 70 5.61 2.96 23.24
N ASN A 71 6.55 2.74 22.31
CA ASN A 71 7.92 3.23 22.41
C ASN A 71 7.98 4.73 22.09
N VAL A 72 7.32 5.54 22.92
CA VAL A 72 7.27 7.00 22.82
C VAL A 72 8.58 7.57 23.37
N THR A 73 9.66 7.43 22.60
CA THR A 73 10.85 8.26 22.79
C THR A 73 10.51 9.68 22.34
N SER A 74 10.04 10.50 23.27
CA SER A 74 9.77 11.93 23.08
C SER A 74 10.35 12.72 24.24
N GLU A 75 11.62 13.09 24.14
CA GLU A 75 12.18 14.27 24.80
C GLU A 75 13.45 14.73 24.06
N ASP A 76 13.86 15.97 24.30
CA ASP A 76 14.65 16.76 23.35
C ASP A 76 16.08 16.26 23.10
N ASN A 77 16.53 16.37 21.86
CA ASN A 77 17.91 16.76 21.57
C ASN A 77 17.95 17.80 20.44
N VAL A 78 18.92 18.71 20.52
CA VAL A 78 18.96 19.97 19.78
C VAL A 78 19.55 19.79 18.38
N THR A 79 19.12 20.68 17.48
CA THR A 79 19.69 20.96 16.16
C THR A 79 21.20 20.71 16.07
N SER A 80 21.60 19.80 15.18
CA SER A 80 22.95 19.79 14.60
C SER A 80 22.86 20.41 13.22
N GLU A 81 23.47 21.58 13.04
CA GLU A 81 23.41 22.37 11.78
C GLU A 81 24.39 21.82 10.73
N ASP A 82 24.20 20.57 10.31
CA ASP A 82 24.69 20.09 9.01
C ASP A 82 23.81 20.71 7.90
N ASP A 83 23.87 22.03 7.72
CA ASP A 83 23.02 22.79 6.78
C ASP A 83 23.45 22.57 5.31
N VAL A 84 23.10 21.40 4.79
CA VAL A 84 23.03 21.14 3.35
C VAL A 84 21.62 21.48 2.88
N THR A 85 21.32 22.78 2.74
CA THR A 85 20.10 23.32 2.12
C THR A 85 20.06 23.05 0.60
N SER A 86 20.05 21.77 0.22
CA SER A 86 19.81 21.36 -1.16
C SER A 86 18.33 21.50 -1.50
N GLU A 87 17.92 22.67 -2.01
CA GLU A 87 16.65 22.80 -2.76
C GLU A 87 16.69 22.13 -4.15
N GLY A 88 17.81 21.48 -4.51
CA GLY A 88 17.87 20.53 -5.62
C GLY A 88 17.36 19.15 -5.22
N ASN A 89 16.82 18.40 -6.19
CA ASN A 89 16.52 16.96 -6.04
C ASN A 89 17.84 16.15 -6.08
N GLY A 90 18.76 16.47 -5.16
CA GLY A 90 20.16 16.05 -5.18
C GLY A 90 20.44 14.86 -4.28
N ARG A 91 21.39 14.01 -4.70
CA ARG A 91 21.84 12.85 -3.94
C ARG A 91 22.72 13.28 -2.77
N LEU A 92 22.41 12.80 -1.57
CA LEU A 92 23.17 13.12 -0.37
C LEU A 92 24.30 12.09 -0.20
N ASN A 93 25.45 12.37 -0.80
CA ASN A 93 26.63 11.51 -0.76
C ASN A 93 27.45 11.82 0.52
N ILE A 94 27.43 10.93 1.53
CA ILE A 94 28.20 11.12 2.78
C ILE A 94 29.14 9.92 2.97
N SER A 95 30.44 10.14 2.73
CA SER A 95 31.47 9.09 2.79
C SER A 95 32.52 9.42 3.85
N THR A 96 32.22 9.04 5.09
CA THR A 96 33.13 9.05 6.25
C THR A 96 33.25 7.63 6.80
N SER A 97 34.43 7.19 7.24
CA SER A 97 34.65 5.82 7.75
C SER A 97 34.07 5.56 9.15
N GLU A 98 33.36 6.51 9.72
CA GLU A 98 32.68 6.40 11.02
C GLU A 98 31.17 6.30 10.80
N ILE A 99 30.54 5.29 11.42
CA ILE A 99 29.09 5.03 11.31
C ILE A 99 28.31 6.13 12.04
N LYS A 100 27.54 6.92 11.30
CA LYS A 100 26.72 8.02 11.84
C LYS A 100 25.62 7.50 12.76
N GLN A 101 25.76 7.80 14.05
CA GLN A 101 24.80 7.43 15.10
C GLN A 101 23.52 8.30 15.08
N THR A 102 23.55 9.48 14.46
CA THR A 102 22.40 10.37 14.34
C THR A 102 21.63 10.11 13.03
N PRO A 103 20.33 9.77 13.08
CA PRO A 103 19.58 9.43 11.87
C PRO A 103 19.50 10.57 10.84
N TYR A 104 19.63 10.24 9.56
CA TYR A 104 19.43 11.19 8.47
C TYR A 104 17.95 11.60 8.39
N MET A 105 17.65 12.89 8.58
CA MET A 105 16.27 13.39 8.66
C MET A 105 15.67 13.69 7.28
N LEU A 106 14.66 12.91 6.92
CA LEU A 106 13.87 13.04 5.69
C LEU A 106 12.55 13.77 6.03
N ARG A 107 12.52 15.08 5.77
CA ARG A 107 11.38 15.95 6.09
C ARG A 107 10.32 15.85 4.99
N LEU A 108 9.13 15.36 5.36
CA LEU A 108 7.97 15.21 4.48
C LEU A 108 7.04 16.42 4.62
N ILE A 109 6.93 17.25 3.58
CA ILE A 109 6.11 18.49 3.60
C ILE A 109 5.70 18.92 2.17
N ASN A 110 4.54 19.56 2.01
CA ASN A 110 4.06 20.14 0.75
C ASN A 110 4.10 19.17 -0.46
N ASN A 111 3.79 17.88 -0.24
CA ASN A 111 4.00 16.79 -1.23
C ASN A 111 5.43 16.77 -1.83
N ARG A 112 6.44 16.85 -0.96
CA ARG A 112 7.88 16.70 -1.22
C ARG A 112 8.58 16.05 -0.03
N VAL A 113 9.77 15.49 -0.28
CA VAL A 113 10.73 15.05 0.73
C VAL A 113 12.01 15.89 0.61
N SER A 114 12.78 16.07 1.71
CA SER A 114 14.03 16.85 1.70
C SER A 114 15.17 16.22 0.90
N SER A 115 15.18 14.90 0.74
CA SER A 115 15.95 14.20 -0.31
C SER A 115 15.19 12.97 -0.78
N SER A 116 15.18 12.73 -2.09
CA SER A 116 14.62 11.53 -2.72
C SER A 116 15.63 10.38 -2.85
N SER A 117 16.88 10.60 -2.44
CA SER A 117 17.96 9.61 -2.59
C SER A 117 19.05 9.82 -1.53
N LEU A 118 19.30 8.79 -0.73
CA LEU A 118 20.19 8.82 0.42
C LEU A 118 21.22 7.69 0.29
N GLU A 119 22.51 8.00 0.39
CA GLU A 119 23.60 7.02 0.45
C GLU A 119 24.09 6.93 1.90
N ILE A 120 24.01 5.74 2.51
CA ILE A 120 24.34 5.49 3.92
C ILE A 120 25.14 4.20 4.08
N LYS A 121 25.63 3.95 5.29
CA LYS A 121 26.36 2.73 5.63
C LYS A 121 25.54 1.75 6.45
N LYS A 122 25.88 0.47 6.36
CA LYS A 122 25.35 -0.59 7.22
C LYS A 122 25.56 -0.23 8.70
N GLY A 123 24.46 -0.18 9.45
CA GLY A 123 24.38 0.28 10.84
C GLY A 123 23.91 1.72 11.01
N GLU A 124 23.82 2.52 9.95
CA GLU A 124 23.25 3.88 9.99
C GLU A 124 21.72 3.85 9.91
N SER A 125 21.07 5.00 10.15
CA SER A 125 19.61 5.10 10.24
C SER A 125 19.04 6.27 9.44
N ALA A 126 17.85 6.10 8.86
CA ALA A 126 17.07 7.19 8.26
C ALA A 126 15.81 7.45 9.12
N SER A 127 15.35 8.70 9.15
CA SER A 127 14.18 9.11 9.93
C SER A 127 13.23 10.00 9.12
N TRP A 128 12.04 9.50 8.82
CA TRP A 128 11.00 10.21 8.06
C TRP A 128 10.09 10.98 9.02
N ILE A 129 10.10 12.31 8.95
CA ILE A 129 9.26 13.17 9.79
C ILE A 129 8.18 13.89 8.98
N ASN A 130 6.92 13.75 9.38
CA ASN A 130 5.81 14.47 8.77
C ASN A 130 5.72 15.90 9.33
N MET A 131 5.88 16.90 8.46
CA MET A 131 5.83 18.32 8.77
C MET A 131 4.64 19.05 8.10
N GLU A 132 3.65 18.31 7.59
CA GLU A 132 2.48 18.85 6.89
C GLU A 132 1.50 19.51 7.88
N ASP A 133 1.62 20.82 8.08
CA ASP A 133 0.86 21.59 9.09
C ASP A 133 -0.51 22.08 8.57
N SER A 134 -0.64 22.31 7.26
CA SER A 134 -1.80 23.00 6.68
C SER A 134 -2.22 22.41 5.31
N PRO A 135 -3.28 21.58 5.25
CA PRO A 135 -3.98 20.97 6.39
C PRO A 135 -3.11 19.91 7.07
N LYS A 136 -3.35 19.64 8.36
CA LYS A 136 -2.69 18.53 9.08
C LYS A 136 -3.10 17.19 8.49
N ARG A 137 -2.19 16.54 7.77
CA ARG A 137 -2.38 15.20 7.19
C ARG A 137 -1.70 14.16 8.06
N ILE A 138 -2.29 12.97 8.15
CA ILE A 138 -1.58 11.76 8.51
C ILE A 138 -1.06 11.16 7.20
N LEU A 139 0.24 10.91 7.12
CA LEU A 139 0.87 10.24 5.99
C LEU A 139 1.00 8.74 6.32
N THR A 140 0.98 7.89 5.30
CA THR A 140 1.29 6.47 5.44
C THR A 140 2.59 6.17 4.71
N LEU A 141 3.64 5.85 5.47
CA LEU A 141 4.94 5.43 4.96
C LEU A 141 4.92 3.91 4.69
N VAL A 142 5.44 3.51 3.53
CA VAL A 142 5.52 2.12 3.09
C VAL A 142 6.96 1.81 2.67
N SER A 143 7.48 0.66 3.10
CA SER A 143 8.68 0.03 2.53
C SER A 143 8.25 -1.01 1.50
N GLU A 144 8.79 -0.95 0.29
CA GLU A 144 8.44 -1.88 -0.79
C GLU A 144 9.07 -3.27 -0.55
N GLU A 145 10.23 -3.31 0.11
CA GLU A 145 10.90 -4.52 0.60
C GLU A 145 10.28 -5.09 1.90
N LYS A 146 9.24 -4.45 2.43
CA LYS A 146 8.48 -4.86 3.62
C LYS A 146 9.32 -4.93 4.91
N LEU A 147 10.25 -3.99 5.07
CA LEU A 147 11.11 -3.88 6.27
C LEU A 147 10.33 -3.61 7.57
N PHE A 148 9.11 -3.10 7.45
CA PHE A 148 8.17 -2.77 8.53
C PHE A 148 6.74 -2.67 7.98
N GLU A 149 5.74 -2.69 8.88
CA GLU A 149 4.33 -2.49 8.53
C GLU A 149 4.01 -1.03 8.17
N ASN A 150 2.98 -0.82 7.34
CA ASN A 150 2.56 0.48 6.83
C ASN A 150 2.35 1.53 7.95
N THR A 151 3.32 2.43 8.11
CA THR A 151 3.44 3.27 9.30
C THR A 151 2.71 4.60 9.14
N ARG A 152 1.85 4.93 10.12
CA ARG A 152 1.04 6.16 10.13
C ARG A 152 1.79 7.31 10.80
N LEU A 153 2.33 8.23 10.01
CA LEU A 153 3.03 9.43 10.47
C LEU A 153 2.05 10.59 10.66
N ALA A 154 1.75 10.95 11.91
CA ALA A 154 1.06 12.19 12.26
C ALA A 154 2.00 13.42 12.19
N TYR A 155 1.43 14.63 12.13
CA TYR A 155 2.22 15.88 12.14
C TYR A 155 3.19 15.95 13.34
N LYS A 156 4.44 16.33 13.07
CA LYS A 156 5.61 16.31 13.97
C LYS A 156 5.95 14.95 14.60
N ARG A 157 5.40 13.85 14.09
CA ARG A 157 5.88 12.50 14.41
C ARG A 157 6.83 12.00 13.33
N ALA A 158 7.84 11.27 13.77
CA ALA A 158 8.86 10.65 12.93
C ALA A 158 8.83 9.14 13.12
N PHE A 159 9.25 8.42 12.08
CA PHE A 159 9.58 7.00 12.14
C PHE A 159 11.04 6.84 11.74
N THR A 160 11.79 6.02 12.47
CA THR A 160 13.23 5.82 12.26
C THR A 160 13.50 4.35 12.01
N TYR A 161 14.32 4.04 11.01
CA TYR A 161 14.75 2.68 10.68
C TYR A 161 16.28 2.61 10.58
N THR A 162 16.86 1.56 11.16
CA THR A 162 18.31 1.28 11.14
C THR A 162 18.60 0.16 10.15
N PHE A 163 19.49 0.43 9.19
CA PHE A 163 19.75 -0.47 8.06
C PHE A 163 20.89 -1.43 8.41
N ASN A 164 20.52 -2.64 8.85
CA ASN A 164 21.47 -3.65 9.30
C ASN A 164 22.03 -4.54 8.16
N GLU A 165 21.54 -4.39 6.93
CA GLU A 165 22.03 -5.10 5.75
C GLU A 165 22.24 -4.13 4.59
N THR A 166 23.07 -4.53 3.62
CA THR A 166 23.41 -3.74 2.44
C THR A 166 22.43 -3.96 1.28
N GLY A 167 22.26 -2.96 0.43
CA GLY A 167 21.34 -2.98 -0.72
C GLY A 167 20.59 -1.68 -0.95
N ASP A 168 19.75 -1.67 -1.99
CA ASP A 168 18.85 -0.56 -2.34
C ASP A 168 17.44 -0.81 -1.78
N TYR A 169 16.91 0.16 -1.02
CA TYR A 169 15.60 0.09 -0.38
C TYR A 169 14.69 1.23 -0.84
N HIS A 170 13.42 0.92 -1.10
CA HIS A 170 12.45 1.82 -1.72
C HIS A 170 11.31 2.14 -0.77
N PHE A 171 11.13 3.43 -0.52
CA PHE A 171 10.11 3.96 0.37
C PHE A 171 9.19 4.88 -0.40
N ASN A 172 7.88 4.72 -0.18
CA ASN A 172 6.87 5.61 -0.75
C ASN A 172 5.89 6.09 0.33
N VAL A 173 5.19 7.18 0.01
CA VAL A 173 4.10 7.70 0.82
C VAL A 173 2.80 7.56 0.03
N VAL A 174 1.80 6.89 0.62
CA VAL A 174 0.56 6.54 -0.08
C VAL A 174 -0.12 7.78 -0.67
N GLY A 175 -0.31 7.78 -1.98
CA GLY A 175 -0.92 8.88 -2.75
C GLY A 175 -0.03 10.10 -3.00
N GLN A 176 1.24 10.09 -2.56
CA GLN A 176 2.16 11.23 -2.58
C GLN A 176 3.48 10.83 -3.28
N SER A 177 3.42 10.46 -4.57
CA SER A 177 4.57 9.91 -5.32
C SER A 177 5.80 10.83 -5.45
N ARG A 178 5.69 12.09 -5.03
CA ARG A 178 6.80 13.06 -4.94
C ARG A 178 7.55 13.04 -3.60
N MET A 179 7.14 12.14 -2.71
CA MET A 179 7.77 11.84 -1.42
C MET A 179 8.50 10.48 -1.42
N ASN A 180 8.63 9.83 -2.59
CA ASN A 180 9.38 8.59 -2.70
C ASN A 180 10.88 8.81 -2.43
N VAL A 181 11.51 7.83 -1.78
CA VAL A 181 12.93 7.84 -1.41
C VAL A 181 13.56 6.49 -1.74
N THR A 182 14.70 6.50 -2.42
CA THR A 182 15.63 5.35 -2.44
C THR A 182 16.69 5.55 -1.37
N VAL A 183 16.96 4.52 -0.56
CA VAL A 183 18.11 4.48 0.36
C VAL A 183 19.05 3.38 -0.11
N SER A 184 20.25 3.75 -0.54
CA SER A 184 21.32 2.82 -0.89
C SER A 184 22.23 2.63 0.32
N VAL A 185 22.46 1.38 0.69
CA VAL A 185 23.20 1.00 1.91
C VAL A 185 24.46 0.22 1.52
N ASP A 186 25.61 0.85 1.71
CA ASP A 186 26.94 0.30 1.45
C ASP A 186 27.57 -0.31 2.72
N GLU A 187 28.67 -1.05 2.54
CA GLU A 187 29.52 -1.50 3.66
C GLU A 187 30.29 -0.33 4.31
N PRO A 188 30.77 -0.48 5.57
CA PRO A 188 31.49 0.56 6.34
C PRO A 188 32.78 1.11 5.73
#